data_AF-A0A4Y8PAA9-F1
#
_entry.id   AF-A0A4Y8PAA9-F1
#
_cell.length_a   1.000
_cell.length_b   1.000
_cell.length_c   1.000
_cell.angle_alpha   90.00
_cell.angle_beta   90.00
_cell.angle_gamma   90.00
#
_symmetry.space_group_name_H-M   'P 1'
#
loop_
_entity.id
_entity.type
_entity.pdbx_description
1 polymer ?
#
loop_
_entity_poly.entity_id
_entity_poly.type
_entity_poly.pdbx_seq_one_letter_code
_entity_poly.pdbx_strand_id
1 'polypeptide(L)'
;MPVEVEELVKILKLLREHPEWKEEIRKEILTEEFLHLPAVFEKENKATKESLQQLTSTVDSLVKVQEKTEKALHNFMESTDKRFQSIETELKNLAKAQERTETNLNILSLRLNALTQIVDTLAQRLDSLAQRVDTLTQRVDSLTQIVDTLAQRLDSLTQRVDSLTQRVDSLAEAQKKTEKTLHDFMVAADQRFSRIENDLAELKKNGLETQLKMFPGSYLGIFLKKAKLIDPSDIPNIRNEDHDELSRADAIVEGISKYNSGKKIVVVIEISWRAHADDIEKAFKRAEIMLKYFQPSLPMVYSEQIPEEVVLRKAKDSKVVILTKNKNLYWEEPIEYWENR
;
A
#
# COMPACT_ATOMS: atom_id res chain seq x y z
N MET A 1 -128.40 12.98 132.62
CA MET A 1 -128.60 14.32 133.21
C MET A 1 -127.40 15.17 132.86
N PRO A 2 -127.56 16.41 132.35
CA PRO A 2 -126.44 17.32 132.18
C PRO A 2 -126.03 17.83 133.58
N VAL A 3 -124.78 17.57 133.96
CA VAL A 3 -124.19 18.06 135.21
C VAL A 3 -123.96 19.56 135.05
N GLU A 4 -124.67 20.39 135.83
CA GLU A 4 -124.49 21.85 135.83
C GLU A 4 -123.10 22.21 136.41
N VAL A 5 -122.48 23.28 135.92
CA VAL A 5 -121.08 23.65 136.25
C VAL A 5 -120.82 23.77 137.77
N GLU A 6 -121.84 24.12 138.56
CA GLU A 6 -121.76 24.13 140.03
C GLU A 6 -121.58 22.74 140.66
N GLU A 7 -122.19 21.70 140.10
CA GLU A 7 -122.03 20.31 140.58
C GLU A 7 -120.61 19.81 140.32
N LEU A 8 -120.02 20.18 139.19
CA LEU A 8 -118.62 19.86 138.85
C LEU A 8 -117.64 20.54 139.82
N VAL A 9 -117.91 21.79 140.23
CA VAL A 9 -117.13 22.48 141.25
C VAL A 9 -117.28 21.81 142.61
N LYS A 10 -118.49 21.34 142.99
CA LYS A 10 -118.71 20.55 144.22
C LYS A 10 -117.94 19.24 144.20
N ILE A 11 -117.97 18.48 143.10
CA ILE A 11 -117.22 17.23 142.93
C ILE A 11 -115.71 17.49 143.03
N LEU A 12 -115.20 18.56 142.41
CA LEU A 12 -113.79 18.94 142.53
C LEU A 12 -113.39 19.39 143.94
N LYS A 13 -114.32 20.00 144.70
CA LYS A 13 -114.10 20.36 146.12
C LYS A 13 -114.05 19.10 147.00
N LEU A 14 -115.00 18.18 146.80
CA LEU A 14 -115.03 16.86 147.46
C LEU A 14 -113.78 16.03 147.17
N LEU A 15 -113.30 16.02 145.92
CA LEU A 15 -112.05 15.32 145.53
C LEU A 15 -110.77 15.95 146.11
N ARG A 16 -110.81 17.20 146.58
CA ARG A 16 -109.70 17.84 147.32
C ARG A 16 -109.77 17.55 148.82
N GLU A 17 -110.98 17.42 149.38
CA GLU A 17 -111.22 17.10 150.80
C GLU A 17 -111.08 15.59 151.09
N HIS A 18 -111.32 14.73 150.10
CA HIS A 18 -111.20 13.26 150.15
C HIS A 18 -110.19 12.75 149.10
N PRO A 19 -108.89 12.76 149.40
CA PRO A 19 -107.84 12.32 148.47
C PRO A 19 -107.99 10.86 148.01
N GLU A 20 -108.63 10.00 148.81
CA GLU A 20 -108.96 8.62 148.48
C GLU A 20 -109.84 8.49 147.24
N TRP A 21 -110.80 9.41 147.01
CA TRP A 21 -111.69 9.38 145.84
C TRP A 21 -110.99 9.84 144.56
N LYS A 22 -109.96 10.68 144.71
CA LYS A 22 -109.12 11.12 143.59
C LYS A 22 -108.35 9.95 143.00
N GLU A 23 -107.91 9.00 143.81
CA GLU A 23 -107.26 7.77 143.33
C GLU A 23 -108.23 6.84 142.60
N GLU A 24 -109.44 6.64 143.10
CA GLU A 24 -110.43 5.76 142.45
C GLU A 24 -110.91 6.34 141.11
N ILE A 25 -111.19 7.64 141.03
CA ILE A 25 -111.51 8.29 139.74
C ILE A 25 -110.30 8.29 138.79
N ARG A 26 -109.07 8.42 139.32
CA ARG A 26 -107.85 8.34 138.50
C ARG A 26 -107.74 6.98 137.83
N LYS A 27 -108.02 5.87 138.53
CA LYS A 27 -107.99 4.51 137.97
C LYS A 27 -109.02 4.30 136.85
N GLU A 28 -110.22 4.85 136.98
CA GLU A 28 -111.28 4.63 135.98
C GLU A 28 -111.22 5.57 134.77
N ILE A 29 -110.64 6.77 134.91
CA ILE A 29 -110.49 7.70 133.78
C ILE A 29 -109.15 7.52 133.06
N LEU A 30 -108.08 7.20 133.79
CA LEU A 30 -106.76 6.92 133.21
C LEU A 30 -106.55 5.41 133.15
N THR A 31 -107.08 4.79 132.08
CA THR A 31 -106.74 3.42 131.70
C THR A 31 -105.22 3.27 131.58
N GLU A 32 -104.69 2.04 131.74
CA GLU A 32 -103.24 1.77 131.72
C GLU A 32 -102.51 2.42 130.52
N GLU A 33 -103.16 2.50 129.34
CA GLU A 33 -102.62 3.17 128.16
C GLU A 33 -102.29 4.66 128.39
N PHE A 34 -103.15 5.41 129.10
CA PHE A 34 -102.91 6.84 129.36
C PHE A 34 -101.87 7.08 130.46
N LEU A 35 -101.68 6.13 131.38
CA LEU A 35 -100.62 6.18 132.40
C LEU A 35 -99.22 6.00 131.79
N HIS A 36 -99.08 5.19 130.73
CA HIS A 36 -97.81 4.96 130.05
C HIS A 36 -97.51 5.96 128.92
N LEU A 37 -98.51 6.74 128.48
CA LEU A 37 -98.39 7.68 127.37
C LEU A 37 -97.20 8.66 127.51
N PRO A 38 -96.91 9.28 128.68
CA PRO A 38 -95.75 10.16 128.82
C PRO A 38 -94.42 9.44 128.64
N ALA A 39 -94.31 8.20 129.15
CA ALA A 39 -93.09 7.39 129.03
C ALA A 39 -92.90 6.87 127.59
N VAL A 40 -93.98 6.48 126.91
CA VAL A 40 -93.97 6.13 125.49
C VAL A 40 -93.59 7.35 124.64
N PHE A 41 -94.19 8.52 124.93
CA PHE A 41 -93.88 9.76 124.23
C PHE A 41 -92.43 10.21 124.43
N GLU A 42 -91.89 10.14 125.65
CA GLU A 42 -90.46 10.43 125.90
C GLU A 42 -89.54 9.43 125.19
N LYS A 43 -89.89 8.14 125.18
CA LYS A 43 -89.13 7.10 124.47
C LYS A 43 -89.13 7.35 122.96
N GLU A 44 -90.28 7.61 122.36
CA GLU A 44 -90.44 7.94 120.93
C GLU A 44 -89.72 9.25 120.58
N ASN A 45 -89.81 10.27 121.43
CA ASN A 45 -89.14 11.56 121.22
C ASN A 45 -87.60 11.41 121.33
N LYS A 46 -87.12 10.59 122.26
CA LYS A 46 -85.70 10.22 122.36
C LYS A 46 -85.24 9.42 121.14
N ALA A 47 -85.99 8.40 120.71
CA ALA A 47 -85.69 7.63 119.52
C ALA A 47 -85.69 8.49 118.24
N THR A 48 -86.62 9.45 118.15
CA THR A 48 -86.68 10.43 117.06
C THR A 48 -85.46 11.34 117.08
N LYS A 49 -85.05 11.85 118.25
CA LYS A 49 -83.85 12.68 118.39
C LYS A 49 -82.57 11.91 118.03
N GLU A 50 -82.46 10.66 118.45
CA GLU A 50 -81.34 9.78 118.08
C GLU A 50 -81.33 9.50 116.57
N SER A 51 -82.49 9.24 115.97
CA SER A 51 -82.63 9.06 114.52
C SER A 51 -82.27 10.33 113.74
N LEU A 52 -82.69 11.50 114.23
CA LEU A 52 -82.32 12.79 113.65
C LEU A 52 -80.81 13.03 113.74
N GLN A 53 -80.16 12.70 114.86
CA GLN A 53 -78.71 12.80 115.00
C GLN A 53 -77.96 11.86 114.05
N GLN A 54 -78.44 10.63 113.90
CA GLN A 54 -77.88 9.68 112.92
C GLN A 54 -78.05 10.20 111.49
N LEU A 55 -79.22 10.74 111.16
CA LEU A 55 -79.48 11.34 109.84
C LEU A 55 -78.53 12.51 109.59
N THR A 56 -78.35 13.43 110.55
CA THR A 56 -77.39 14.54 110.44
C THR A 56 -75.97 14.04 110.20
N SER A 57 -75.51 13.04 110.97
CA SER A 57 -74.16 12.48 110.78
C SER A 57 -73.97 11.79 109.43
N THR A 58 -75.03 11.17 108.90
CA THR A 58 -75.04 10.53 107.58
C THR A 58 -75.00 11.60 106.49
N VAL A 59 -75.79 12.67 106.62
CA VAL A 59 -75.77 13.81 105.70
C VAL A 59 -74.39 14.48 105.68
N ASP A 60 -73.75 14.72 106.83
CA ASP A 60 -72.40 15.27 106.90
C ASP A 60 -71.37 14.36 106.21
N SER A 61 -71.53 13.05 106.37
CA SER A 61 -70.68 12.06 105.71
C SER A 61 -70.89 12.05 104.20
N LEU A 62 -72.15 12.15 103.74
CA LEU A 62 -72.51 12.26 102.32
C LEU A 62 -71.95 13.54 101.70
N VAL A 63 -72.03 14.69 102.38
CA VAL A 63 -71.45 15.95 101.91
C VAL A 63 -69.93 15.79 101.73
N LYS A 64 -69.23 15.20 102.70
CA LYS A 64 -67.78 14.94 102.59
C LYS A 64 -67.43 13.99 101.43
N VAL A 65 -68.25 12.97 101.20
CA VAL A 65 -68.07 12.04 100.07
C VAL A 65 -68.33 12.79 98.75
N GLN A 66 -69.38 13.60 98.67
CA GLN A 66 -69.71 14.40 97.51
C GLN A 66 -68.57 15.36 97.15
N GLU A 67 -68.04 16.12 98.12
CA GLU A 67 -66.88 17.00 97.90
C GLU A 67 -65.65 16.24 97.38
N LYS A 68 -65.40 15.04 97.90
CA LYS A 68 -64.31 14.18 97.41
C LYS A 68 -64.56 13.70 95.98
N THR A 69 -65.79 13.32 95.65
CA THR A 69 -66.15 12.90 94.29
C THR A 69 -66.07 14.05 93.29
N GLU A 70 -66.51 15.25 93.66
CA GLU A 70 -66.40 16.46 92.82
C GLU A 70 -64.94 16.82 92.55
N LYS A 71 -64.07 16.75 93.57
CA LYS A 71 -62.63 16.93 93.39
C LYS A 71 -62.02 15.86 92.49
N ALA A 72 -62.39 14.60 92.67
CA ALA A 72 -61.91 13.50 91.82
C ALA A 72 -62.36 13.68 90.36
N LEU A 73 -63.61 14.10 90.14
CA LEU A 73 -64.16 14.41 88.82
C LEU A 73 -63.42 15.59 88.18
N HIS A 74 -63.17 16.67 88.93
CA HIS A 74 -62.43 17.82 88.43
C HIS A 74 -61.01 17.44 87.99
N ASN A 75 -60.28 16.69 88.83
CA ASN A 75 -58.94 16.22 88.50
C ASN A 75 -58.94 15.27 87.29
N PHE A 76 -59.94 14.40 87.19
CA PHE A 76 -60.11 13.51 86.04
C PHE A 76 -60.37 14.30 84.76
N MET A 77 -61.26 15.30 84.81
CA MET A 77 -61.57 16.18 83.68
C MET A 77 -60.33 16.97 83.24
N GLU A 78 -59.59 17.56 84.17
CA GLU A 78 -58.36 18.30 83.86
C GLU A 78 -57.29 17.38 83.25
N SER A 79 -57.10 16.19 83.80
CA SER A 79 -56.16 15.21 83.24
C SER A 79 -56.58 14.75 81.84
N THR A 80 -57.88 14.56 81.63
CA THR A 80 -58.44 14.16 80.34
C THR A 80 -58.28 15.26 79.29
N ASP A 81 -58.52 16.51 79.65
CA ASP A 81 -58.29 17.67 78.77
C ASP A 81 -56.81 17.79 78.36
N LYS A 82 -55.88 17.67 79.32
CA LYS A 82 -54.43 17.64 79.02
C LYS A 82 -54.05 16.50 78.08
N ARG A 83 -54.63 15.31 78.26
CA ARG A 83 -54.41 14.16 77.35
C ARG A 83 -54.97 14.44 75.96
N PHE A 84 -56.16 15.03 75.85
CA PHE A 84 -56.73 15.40 74.56
C PHE A 84 -55.87 16.43 73.82
N GLN A 85 -55.39 17.47 74.51
CA GLN A 85 -54.48 18.47 73.92
C GLN A 85 -53.16 17.84 73.46
N SER A 86 -52.61 16.90 74.23
CA SER A 86 -51.39 16.16 73.85
C SER A 86 -51.62 15.32 72.59
N ILE A 87 -52.72 14.55 72.55
CA ILE A 87 -53.10 13.73 71.38
C ILE A 87 -53.32 14.61 70.16
N GLU A 88 -54.00 15.74 70.28
CA GLU A 88 -54.21 16.66 69.16
C GLU A 88 -52.88 17.18 68.59
N THR A 89 -51.92 17.47 69.47
CA THR A 89 -50.58 17.92 69.08
C THR A 89 -49.80 16.81 68.38
N GLU A 90 -49.83 15.58 68.89
CA GLU A 90 -49.20 14.42 68.27
C GLU A 90 -49.82 14.11 66.91
N LEU A 91 -51.14 14.15 66.78
CA LEU A 91 -51.84 13.95 65.51
C LEU A 91 -51.46 15.01 64.47
N LYS A 92 -51.36 16.29 64.87
CA LYS A 92 -50.88 17.36 63.98
C LYS A 92 -49.43 17.12 63.52
N ASN A 93 -48.57 16.62 64.40
CA ASN A 93 -47.19 16.31 64.05
C ASN A 93 -47.09 15.10 63.13
N LEU A 94 -47.89 14.05 63.38
CA LEU A 94 -47.96 12.86 62.53
C LEU A 94 -48.48 13.20 61.13
N ALA A 95 -49.51 14.05 61.02
CA ALA A 95 -50.02 14.53 59.74
C ALA A 95 -48.94 15.27 58.93
N LYS A 96 -48.16 16.15 59.57
CA LYS A 96 -47.03 16.83 58.91
C LYS A 96 -45.91 15.86 58.51
N ALA A 97 -45.63 14.85 59.33
CA ALA A 97 -44.65 13.81 58.99
C ALA A 97 -45.12 12.99 57.79
N GLN A 98 -46.40 12.63 57.74
CA GLN A 98 -47.01 11.93 56.62
C GLN A 98 -46.91 12.74 55.32
N GLU A 99 -47.29 14.02 55.33
CA GLU A 99 -47.18 14.91 54.17
C GLU A 99 -45.74 14.98 53.63
N ARG A 100 -44.75 15.06 54.53
CA ARG A 100 -43.33 15.02 54.15
C ARG A 100 -42.93 13.69 53.52
N THR A 101 -43.40 12.57 54.05
CA THR A 101 -43.12 11.25 53.48
C THR A 101 -43.75 11.08 52.10
N GLU A 102 -45.00 11.52 51.91
CA GLU A 102 -45.68 11.49 50.61
C GLU A 102 -44.94 12.35 49.58
N THR A 103 -44.50 13.54 49.98
CA THR A 103 -43.67 14.40 49.13
C THR A 103 -42.36 13.73 48.72
N ASN A 104 -41.66 13.11 49.68
CA ASN A 104 -40.41 12.40 49.40
C ASN A 104 -40.62 11.18 48.49
N LEU A 105 -41.70 10.43 48.68
CA LEU A 105 -42.05 9.29 47.82
C LEU A 105 -42.34 9.75 46.38
N ASN A 106 -43.04 10.87 46.21
CA ASN A 106 -43.29 11.46 44.90
C ASN A 106 -41.98 11.87 44.20
N ILE A 107 -41.06 12.52 44.94
CA ILE A 107 -39.73 12.88 44.41
C ILE A 107 -38.93 11.63 44.01
N LEU A 108 -38.95 10.59 44.85
CA LEU A 108 -38.26 9.33 44.55
C LEU A 108 -38.83 8.64 43.32
N SER A 109 -40.15 8.62 43.17
CA SER A 109 -40.84 8.08 41.99
C SER A 109 -40.41 8.82 40.71
N LEU A 110 -40.37 10.15 40.74
CA LEU A 110 -39.89 10.96 39.61
C LEU A 110 -38.43 10.67 39.27
N ARG A 111 -37.56 10.53 40.27
CA ARG A 111 -36.14 10.17 40.07
C ARG A 111 -35.98 8.78 39.48
N LEU A 112 -36.78 7.81 39.92
CA LEU A 112 -36.75 6.45 39.38
C LEU A 112 -37.18 6.41 37.91
N ASN A 113 -38.22 7.17 37.55
CA ASN A 113 -38.65 7.30 36.16
C ASN A 113 -37.56 7.93 35.29
N ALA A 114 -36.90 8.99 35.77
CA ALA A 114 -35.80 9.62 35.06
C ALA A 114 -34.59 8.67 34.90
N LEU A 115 -34.26 7.89 35.94
CA LEU A 115 -33.20 6.90 35.87
C LEU A 115 -33.51 5.79 34.85
N THR A 116 -34.76 5.33 34.81
CA THR A 116 -35.23 4.33 33.84
C THR A 116 -35.03 4.84 32.41
N GLN A 117 -35.42 6.09 32.12
CA GLN A 117 -35.21 6.70 30.80
C GLN A 117 -33.73 6.82 30.42
N ILE A 118 -32.86 7.14 31.38
CA ILE A 118 -31.41 7.18 31.15
C ILE A 118 -30.89 5.78 30.80
N VAL A 119 -31.30 4.75 31.54
CA VAL A 119 -30.90 3.36 31.29
C VAL A 119 -31.36 2.92 29.90
N ASP A 120 -32.60 3.20 29.50
CA ASP A 120 -33.10 2.89 28.17
C ASP A 120 -32.29 3.59 27.06
N THR A 121 -31.96 4.87 27.27
CA THR A 121 -31.13 5.64 26.33
C THR A 121 -29.72 5.05 26.22
N LEU A 122 -29.13 4.62 27.35
CA LEU A 122 -27.82 3.99 27.36
C LEU A 122 -27.83 2.63 26.65
N ALA A 123 -28.88 1.83 26.84
CA ALA A 123 -29.06 0.56 26.14
C ALA A 123 -29.10 0.77 24.61
N GLN A 124 -29.91 1.73 24.14
CA GLN A 124 -29.97 2.07 22.71
C GLN A 124 -28.62 2.52 22.14
N ARG A 125 -27.84 3.29 22.92
CA ARG A 125 -26.48 3.71 22.51
C ARG A 125 -25.51 2.54 22.44
N LEU A 126 -25.61 1.60 23.37
CA LEU A 126 -24.79 0.38 23.36
C LEU A 126 -25.12 -0.50 22.15
N ASP A 127 -26.40 -0.67 21.81
CA ASP A 127 -26.82 -1.40 20.61
C ASP A 127 -26.30 -0.76 19.32
N SER A 128 -26.40 0.58 19.22
CA SER A 128 -25.84 1.32 18.08
C SER A 128 -24.31 1.20 18.00
N LEU A 129 -23.62 1.20 19.14
CA LEU A 129 -22.18 1.00 19.18
C LEU A 129 -21.80 -0.41 18.74
N ALA A 130 -22.52 -1.44 19.18
CA ALA A 130 -22.31 -2.82 18.77
C ALA A 130 -22.44 -2.97 17.24
N GLN A 131 -23.51 -2.42 16.64
CA GLN A 131 -23.69 -2.43 15.18
C GLN A 131 -22.55 -1.73 14.42
N ARG A 132 -22.03 -0.63 14.97
CA ARG A 132 -20.88 0.07 14.37
C ARG A 132 -19.60 -0.75 14.45
N VAL A 133 -19.39 -1.47 15.55
CA VAL A 133 -18.25 -2.40 15.72
C VAL A 133 -18.36 -3.56 14.74
N ASP A 134 -19.54 -4.14 14.55
CA ASP A 134 -19.76 -5.21 13.57
C ASP A 134 -19.46 -4.72 12.14
N THR A 135 -19.96 -3.53 11.79
CA THR A 135 -19.68 -2.90 10.49
C THR A 135 -18.19 -2.64 10.29
N LEU A 136 -17.48 -2.19 11.33
CA LEU A 136 -16.05 -1.95 11.27
C LEU A 136 -15.28 -3.27 11.08
N THR A 137 -15.69 -4.33 11.77
CA THR A 137 -15.12 -5.68 11.63
C THR A 137 -15.23 -6.18 10.19
N GLN A 138 -16.42 -6.09 9.58
CA GLN A 138 -16.63 -6.46 8.18
C GLN A 138 -15.75 -5.66 7.20
N ARG A 139 -15.54 -4.37 7.47
CA ARG A 139 -14.64 -3.53 6.65
C ARG A 139 -13.18 -3.98 6.79
N VAL A 140 -12.74 -4.34 8.00
CA VAL A 140 -11.39 -4.87 8.25
C VAL A 140 -11.19 -6.20 7.53
N ASP A 141 -12.17 -7.10 7.55
CA ASP A 141 -12.12 -8.37 6.81
C ASP A 141 -12.00 -8.12 5.30
N SER A 142 -12.79 -7.18 4.77
CA SER A 142 -12.74 -6.81 3.35
C SER A 142 -11.38 -6.22 2.96
N LEU A 143 -10.80 -5.36 3.80
CA LEU A 143 -9.46 -4.81 3.59
C LEU A 143 -8.38 -5.89 3.61
N THR A 144 -8.51 -6.87 4.50
CA THR A 144 -7.60 -8.02 4.58
C THR A 144 -7.61 -8.81 3.27
N GLN A 145 -8.80 -9.11 2.72
CA GLN A 145 -8.92 -9.79 1.42
C GLN A 145 -8.31 -8.99 0.25
N ILE A 146 -8.44 -7.67 0.27
CA ILE A 146 -7.80 -6.80 -0.74
C ILE A 146 -6.28 -6.88 -0.63
N VAL A 147 -5.74 -6.83 0.58
CA VAL A 147 -4.29 -6.94 0.82
C VAL A 147 -3.76 -8.29 0.34
N ASP A 148 -4.45 -9.39 0.63
CA ASP A 148 -4.08 -10.73 0.15
C ASP A 148 -4.06 -10.81 -1.38
N THR A 149 -5.07 -10.23 -2.03
CA THR A 149 -5.16 -10.16 -3.49
C THR A 149 -4.01 -9.34 -4.09
N LEU A 150 -3.65 -8.22 -3.45
CA LEU A 150 -2.53 -7.39 -3.88
C LEU A 150 -1.19 -8.11 -3.73
N ALA A 151 -1.00 -8.85 -2.64
CA ALA A 151 0.20 -9.67 -2.43
C ALA A 151 0.36 -10.71 -3.54
N GLN A 152 -0.70 -11.45 -3.88
CA GLN A 152 -0.66 -12.44 -4.97
C GLN A 152 -0.34 -11.80 -6.34
N ARG A 153 -0.88 -10.60 -6.61
CA ARG A 153 -0.56 -9.86 -7.83
C ARG A 153 0.90 -9.41 -7.88
N LEU A 154 1.47 -9.01 -6.74
CA LEU A 154 2.88 -8.62 -6.65
C LEU A 154 3.80 -9.83 -6.89
N ASP A 155 3.47 -10.99 -6.35
CA ASP A 155 4.21 -12.23 -6.59
C ASP A 155 4.19 -12.61 -8.08
N SER A 156 3.02 -12.53 -8.71
CA SER A 156 2.88 -12.78 -10.16
C SER A 156 3.67 -11.76 -11.00
N LEU A 157 3.68 -10.49 -10.62
CA LEU A 157 4.46 -9.46 -11.30
C LEU A 157 5.97 -9.73 -11.17
N THR A 158 6.43 -10.14 -9.98
CA THR A 158 7.82 -10.51 -9.73
C THR A 158 8.25 -11.65 -10.64
N GLN A 159 7.47 -12.73 -10.71
CA GLN A 159 7.75 -13.86 -11.61
C GLN A 159 7.80 -13.45 -13.09
N ARG A 160 6.94 -12.52 -13.53
CA ARG A 160 6.95 -12.00 -14.89
C ARG A 160 8.20 -11.17 -15.18
N VAL A 161 8.66 -10.38 -14.21
CA VAL A 161 9.91 -9.62 -14.32
C VAL A 161 11.10 -10.57 -14.41
N ASP A 162 11.18 -11.59 -13.56
CA ASP A 162 12.25 -12.59 -13.61
C ASP A 162 12.30 -13.30 -14.97
N SER A 163 11.14 -13.71 -15.50
CA SER A 163 11.04 -14.32 -16.83
C SER A 163 11.47 -13.35 -17.95
N LEU A 164 11.12 -12.07 -17.84
CA LEU A 164 11.55 -11.06 -18.81
C LEU A 164 13.06 -10.85 -18.77
N THR A 165 13.65 -10.78 -17.57
CA THR A 165 15.11 -10.68 -17.38
C THR A 165 15.83 -11.84 -18.06
N GLN A 166 15.38 -13.08 -17.81
CA GLN A 166 15.96 -14.27 -18.47
C GLN A 166 15.87 -14.23 -20.00
N ARG A 167 14.76 -13.71 -20.54
CA ARG A 167 14.59 -13.54 -21.99
C ARG A 167 15.53 -12.49 -22.56
N VAL A 168 15.74 -11.38 -21.85
CA VAL A 168 16.68 -10.33 -22.24
C VAL A 168 18.11 -10.86 -22.22
N ASP A 169 18.51 -11.59 -21.18
CA ASP A 169 19.84 -12.22 -21.10
C ASP A 169 20.07 -13.20 -22.26
N SER A 170 19.06 -14.02 -22.57
CA SER A 170 19.11 -14.95 -23.70
C SER A 170 19.25 -14.24 -25.05
N LEU A 171 18.56 -13.10 -25.22
CA LEU A 171 18.66 -12.29 -26.43
C LEU A 171 20.03 -11.62 -26.55
N ALA A 172 20.58 -11.12 -25.45
CA ALA A 172 21.92 -10.53 -25.42
C ALA A 172 23.00 -11.55 -25.82
N GLU A 173 22.92 -12.79 -25.33
CA GLU A 173 23.85 -13.85 -25.70
C GLU A 173 23.69 -14.27 -27.18
N ALA A 174 22.44 -14.35 -27.67
CA ALA A 174 22.17 -14.62 -29.08
C ALA A 174 22.72 -13.51 -30.00
N GLN A 175 22.59 -12.24 -29.59
CA GLN A 175 23.16 -11.10 -30.30
C GLN A 175 24.68 -11.20 -30.36
N LYS A 176 25.35 -11.43 -29.22
CA LYS A 176 26.81 -11.59 -29.14
C LYS A 176 27.31 -12.72 -30.03
N LYS A 177 26.60 -13.85 -30.08
CA LYS A 177 26.91 -14.97 -30.98
C LYS A 177 26.75 -14.57 -32.45
N THR A 178 25.70 -13.82 -32.78
CA THR A 178 25.45 -13.32 -34.14
C THR A 178 26.53 -12.34 -34.58
N GLU A 179 26.92 -11.39 -33.72
CA GLU A 179 28.01 -10.43 -33.97
C GLU A 179 29.33 -11.16 -34.23
N LYS A 180 29.66 -12.16 -33.41
CA LYS A 180 30.85 -12.99 -33.61
C LYS A 180 30.80 -13.73 -34.96
N THR A 181 29.66 -14.35 -35.27
CA THR A 181 29.49 -15.10 -36.53
C THR A 181 29.62 -14.17 -37.75
N LEU A 182 29.06 -12.96 -37.67
CA LEU A 182 29.21 -11.94 -38.70
C LEU A 182 30.66 -11.50 -38.86
N HIS A 183 31.37 -11.27 -37.76
CA HIS A 183 32.80 -10.92 -37.81
C HIS A 183 33.63 -12.03 -38.47
N ASP A 184 33.45 -13.28 -38.05
CA ASP A 184 34.15 -14.44 -38.61
C ASP A 184 33.84 -14.59 -40.12
N PHE A 185 32.58 -14.37 -40.52
CA PHE A 185 32.18 -14.35 -41.93
C PHE A 185 32.87 -13.23 -42.72
N MET A 186 32.92 -12.01 -42.18
CA MET A 186 33.57 -10.88 -42.84
C MET A 186 35.07 -11.14 -43.06
N VAL A 187 35.76 -11.69 -42.06
CA VAL A 187 37.18 -12.08 -42.18
C VAL A 187 37.37 -13.15 -43.26
N ALA A 188 36.52 -14.18 -43.28
CA ALA A 188 36.59 -15.23 -44.28
C ALA A 188 36.26 -14.73 -45.70
N ALA A 189 35.31 -13.80 -45.83
CA ALA A 189 34.94 -13.18 -47.10
C ALA A 189 36.09 -12.32 -47.66
N ASP A 190 36.69 -11.48 -46.82
CA ASP A 190 37.85 -10.64 -47.17
C ASP A 190 39.00 -11.49 -47.71
N GLN A 191 39.38 -12.55 -46.99
CA GLN A 191 40.41 -13.49 -47.42
C GLN A 191 40.10 -14.17 -48.76
N ARG A 192 38.83 -14.51 -49.02
CA ARG A 192 38.43 -15.11 -50.30
C ARG A 192 38.47 -14.10 -51.43
N PHE A 193 38.03 -12.87 -51.21
CA PHE A 193 38.08 -11.82 -52.22
C PHE A 193 39.52 -11.48 -52.60
N SER A 194 40.43 -11.35 -51.64
CA SER A 194 41.85 -11.11 -51.95
C SER A 194 42.46 -12.24 -52.79
N ARG A 195 42.08 -13.50 -52.55
CA ARG A 195 42.52 -14.63 -53.40
C ARG A 195 41.97 -14.51 -54.82
N ILE A 196 40.68 -14.24 -54.97
CA ILE A 196 40.05 -14.07 -56.29
C ILE A 196 40.68 -12.90 -57.06
N GLU A 197 40.97 -11.79 -56.38
CA GLU A 197 41.65 -10.63 -56.99
C GLU A 197 43.03 -11.01 -57.52
N ASN A 198 43.81 -11.78 -56.76
CA ASN A 198 45.13 -12.26 -57.17
C ASN A 198 45.04 -13.25 -58.36
N ASP A 199 44.16 -14.25 -58.26
CA ASP A 199 43.96 -15.25 -59.32
C ASP A 199 43.50 -14.56 -60.63
N LEU A 200 42.64 -13.54 -60.53
CA LEU A 200 42.17 -12.77 -61.68
C LEU A 200 43.29 -11.92 -62.30
N ALA A 201 44.18 -11.36 -61.48
CA ALA A 201 45.35 -10.63 -61.97
C ALA A 201 46.29 -11.54 -62.77
N GLU A 202 46.55 -12.75 -62.26
CA GLU A 202 47.41 -13.75 -62.93
C GLU A 202 46.80 -14.24 -64.26
N LEU A 203 45.50 -14.59 -64.26
CA LEU A 203 44.81 -15.01 -65.50
C LEU A 203 44.83 -13.93 -66.58
N LYS A 204 44.64 -12.66 -66.20
CA LYS A 204 44.71 -11.53 -67.14
C LYS A 204 46.11 -11.39 -67.74
N LYS A 205 47.16 -11.57 -66.93
CA LYS A 205 48.56 -11.54 -67.41
C LYS A 205 48.83 -12.67 -68.42
N ASN A 206 48.49 -13.90 -68.06
CA ASN A 206 48.70 -15.08 -68.92
C ASN A 206 47.95 -14.96 -70.27
N GLY A 207 46.74 -14.39 -70.25
CA GLY A 207 45.97 -14.13 -71.47
C GLY A 207 46.67 -13.16 -72.42
N LEU A 208 47.22 -12.06 -71.89
CA LEU A 208 47.94 -11.06 -72.68
C LEU A 208 49.24 -11.62 -73.27
N GLU A 209 50.01 -12.38 -72.48
CA GLU A 209 51.21 -13.08 -72.96
C GLU A 209 50.90 -14.03 -74.11
N THR A 210 49.87 -14.85 -73.96
CA THR A 210 49.47 -15.81 -75.00
C THR A 210 49.07 -15.08 -76.29
N GLN A 211 48.31 -14.00 -76.18
CA GLN A 211 47.89 -13.21 -77.34
C GLN A 211 49.07 -12.53 -78.05
N LEU A 212 50.04 -11.99 -77.31
CA LEU A 212 51.24 -11.39 -77.91
C LEU A 212 52.09 -12.44 -78.63
N LYS A 213 52.30 -13.61 -78.02
CA LYS A 213 53.06 -14.72 -78.63
C LYS A 213 52.40 -15.24 -79.91
N MET A 214 51.07 -15.35 -79.94
CA MET A 214 50.34 -15.79 -81.13
C MET A 214 50.29 -14.74 -82.24
N PHE A 215 50.15 -13.46 -81.88
CA PHE A 215 49.91 -12.37 -82.84
C PHE A 215 50.81 -11.15 -82.61
N PRO A 216 52.15 -11.30 -82.67
CA PRO A 216 53.06 -10.21 -82.35
C PRO A 216 52.87 -9.00 -83.27
N GLY A 217 52.46 -9.23 -84.53
CA GLY A 217 52.15 -8.16 -85.49
C GLY A 217 50.96 -7.27 -85.10
N SER A 218 49.98 -7.76 -84.34
CA SER A 218 48.82 -6.96 -83.91
C SER A 218 49.19 -5.90 -82.87
N TYR A 219 50.17 -6.24 -82.03
CA TYR A 219 50.64 -5.40 -80.92
C TYR A 219 51.80 -4.50 -81.35
N LEU A 220 52.81 -5.07 -82.02
CA LEU A 220 54.03 -4.37 -82.42
C LEU A 220 53.93 -3.75 -83.83
N GLY A 221 52.87 -4.04 -84.57
CA GLY A 221 52.67 -3.57 -85.93
C GLY A 221 52.64 -2.06 -86.10
N ILE A 222 52.60 -1.27 -85.02
CA ILE A 222 52.78 0.18 -85.10
C ILE A 222 54.18 0.54 -85.59
N PHE A 223 55.23 -0.18 -85.15
CA PHE A 223 56.62 0.12 -85.51
C PHE A 223 57.40 -1.04 -86.11
N LEU A 224 56.88 -2.27 -86.07
CA LEU A 224 57.58 -3.47 -86.55
C LEU A 224 56.83 -4.15 -87.71
N LYS A 225 57.53 -4.43 -88.81
CA LYS A 225 57.06 -5.27 -89.94
C LYS A 225 57.62 -6.67 -89.80
N LYS A 226 56.92 -7.68 -90.35
CA LYS A 226 57.35 -9.09 -90.35
C LYS A 226 57.75 -9.59 -88.95
N ALA A 227 56.97 -9.21 -87.94
CA ALA A 227 57.21 -9.60 -86.55
C ALA A 227 57.15 -11.12 -86.38
N LYS A 228 58.23 -11.73 -85.86
CA LYS A 228 58.38 -13.16 -85.64
C LYS A 228 58.96 -13.41 -84.25
N LEU A 229 58.39 -14.36 -83.50
CA LEU A 229 58.93 -14.76 -82.20
C LEU A 229 60.28 -15.48 -82.38
N ILE A 230 61.24 -15.18 -81.50
CA ILE A 230 62.51 -15.89 -81.37
C ILE A 230 62.46 -16.73 -80.11
N ASP A 231 62.82 -18.01 -80.20
CA ASP A 231 63.19 -18.80 -79.04
C ASP A 231 64.66 -18.53 -78.68
N PRO A 232 65.01 -18.21 -77.42
CA PRO A 232 66.40 -18.01 -77.01
C PRO A 232 67.34 -19.18 -77.38
N SER A 233 66.80 -20.40 -77.50
CA SER A 233 67.55 -21.60 -77.89
C SER A 233 68.01 -21.56 -79.35
N ASP A 234 67.36 -20.75 -80.19
CA ASP A 234 67.73 -20.55 -81.59
C ASP A 234 68.89 -19.53 -81.75
N ILE A 235 69.31 -18.87 -80.66
CA ILE A 235 70.36 -17.86 -80.69
C ILE A 235 71.74 -18.57 -80.74
N PRO A 236 72.55 -18.35 -81.81
CA PRO A 236 73.84 -19.01 -81.94
C PRO A 236 74.82 -18.63 -80.82
N ASN A 237 75.51 -19.62 -80.25
CA ASN A 237 76.56 -19.44 -79.23
C ASN A 237 76.12 -18.72 -77.96
N ILE A 238 74.83 -18.79 -77.60
CA ILE A 238 74.32 -18.22 -76.36
C ILE A 238 74.92 -18.91 -75.14
N ARG A 239 75.35 -18.12 -74.13
CA ARG A 239 75.80 -18.65 -72.84
C ARG A 239 74.62 -19.14 -72.03
N ASN A 240 74.78 -20.21 -71.26
CA ASN A 240 73.72 -20.76 -70.40
C ASN A 240 73.11 -19.69 -69.47
N GLU A 241 73.93 -18.84 -68.84
CA GLU A 241 73.46 -17.75 -67.96
C GLU A 241 72.59 -16.72 -68.69
N ASP A 242 72.94 -16.40 -69.95
CA ASP A 242 72.20 -15.44 -70.77
C ASP A 242 70.92 -16.09 -71.35
N HIS A 243 70.98 -17.38 -71.71
CA HIS A 243 69.82 -18.17 -72.14
C HIS A 243 68.78 -18.27 -71.03
N ASP A 244 69.19 -18.59 -69.80
CA ASP A 244 68.29 -18.71 -68.65
C ASP A 244 67.57 -17.38 -68.37
N GLU A 245 68.27 -16.24 -68.49
CA GLU A 245 67.68 -14.93 -68.27
C GLU A 245 66.77 -14.48 -69.43
N LEU A 246 67.16 -14.74 -70.69
CA LEU A 246 66.33 -14.42 -71.86
C LEU A 246 65.10 -15.31 -71.98
N SER A 247 65.18 -16.57 -71.54
CA SER A 247 64.04 -17.50 -71.49
C SER A 247 62.99 -17.07 -70.47
N ARG A 248 63.34 -16.19 -69.52
CA ARG A 248 62.37 -15.57 -68.60
C ARG A 248 61.67 -14.35 -69.18
N ALA A 249 62.08 -13.85 -70.36
CA ALA A 249 61.38 -12.77 -71.05
C ALA A 249 59.98 -13.23 -71.49
N ASP A 250 58.99 -12.33 -71.37
CA ASP A 250 57.61 -12.68 -71.72
C ASP A 250 57.48 -12.90 -73.23
N ALA A 251 58.21 -12.12 -74.04
CA ALA A 251 58.40 -12.42 -75.46
C ALA A 251 59.70 -11.81 -76.00
N ILE A 252 60.29 -12.46 -77.01
CA ILE A 252 61.37 -11.91 -77.82
C ILE A 252 60.92 -11.93 -79.27
N VAL A 253 60.86 -10.77 -79.91
CA VAL A 253 60.31 -10.63 -81.25
C VAL A 253 61.33 -10.00 -82.19
N GLU A 254 61.65 -10.72 -83.25
CA GLU A 254 62.38 -10.21 -84.40
C GLU A 254 61.45 -9.48 -85.35
N GLY A 255 61.92 -8.42 -85.99
CA GLY A 255 61.23 -7.89 -87.16
C GLY A 255 62.03 -6.83 -87.88
N ILE A 256 61.39 -6.18 -88.84
CA ILE A 256 61.96 -5.10 -89.62
C ILE A 256 61.36 -3.80 -89.11
N SER A 257 62.19 -2.90 -88.62
CA SER A 257 61.71 -1.60 -88.17
C SER A 257 61.03 -0.84 -89.30
N LYS A 258 59.89 -0.23 -89.01
CA LYS A 258 59.24 0.74 -89.91
C LYS A 258 59.96 2.08 -89.90
N TYR A 259 60.82 2.29 -88.91
CA TYR A 259 61.59 3.49 -88.69
C TYR A 259 63.05 3.22 -89.07
N ASN A 260 63.80 4.31 -89.27
CA ASN A 260 65.24 4.31 -89.51
C ASN A 260 65.78 3.17 -90.41
N SER A 261 65.65 3.35 -91.73
CA SER A 261 66.26 2.52 -92.79
C SER A 261 65.77 1.08 -92.97
N GLY A 262 64.76 0.61 -92.22
CA GLY A 262 64.23 -0.74 -92.41
C GLY A 262 65.17 -1.82 -91.84
N LYS A 263 65.90 -1.49 -90.78
CA LYS A 263 66.81 -2.43 -90.11
C LYS A 263 66.05 -3.60 -89.50
N LYS A 264 66.72 -4.75 -89.46
CA LYS A 264 66.26 -5.90 -88.71
C LYS A 264 66.57 -5.66 -87.24
N ILE A 265 65.56 -5.65 -86.38
CA ILE A 265 65.69 -5.39 -84.94
C ILE A 265 65.08 -6.53 -84.14
N VAL A 266 65.58 -6.74 -82.92
CA VAL A 266 64.96 -7.61 -81.92
C VAL A 266 64.36 -6.75 -80.81
N VAL A 267 63.16 -7.10 -80.37
CA VAL A 267 62.46 -6.47 -79.26
C VAL A 267 62.31 -7.49 -78.14
N VAL A 268 62.86 -7.18 -76.97
CA VAL A 268 62.69 -7.98 -75.75
C VAL A 268 61.58 -7.36 -74.91
N ILE A 269 60.58 -8.16 -74.59
CA ILE A 269 59.28 -7.68 -74.12
C ILE A 269 58.96 -8.25 -72.74
N GLU A 270 58.61 -7.36 -71.81
CA GLU A 270 57.87 -7.67 -70.59
C GLU A 270 56.40 -7.24 -70.73
N ILE A 271 55.48 -7.98 -70.14
CA ILE A 271 54.05 -7.75 -70.21
C ILE A 271 53.47 -7.67 -68.80
N SER A 272 52.78 -6.57 -68.55
CA SER A 272 52.06 -6.33 -67.31
C SER A 272 50.66 -5.81 -67.58
N TRP A 273 49.71 -6.13 -66.69
CA TRP A 273 48.39 -5.48 -66.74
C TRP A 273 48.52 -3.97 -66.50
N ARG A 274 49.41 -3.57 -65.58
CA ARG A 274 49.90 -2.21 -65.39
C ARG A 274 51.41 -2.28 -65.15
N ALA A 275 52.22 -1.59 -65.94
CA ALA A 275 53.67 -1.66 -65.79
C ALA A 275 54.14 -1.11 -64.44
N HIS A 276 55.06 -1.84 -63.81
CA HIS A 276 55.77 -1.46 -62.59
C HIS A 276 57.23 -1.13 -62.89
N ALA A 277 57.91 -0.52 -61.92
CA ALA A 277 59.30 -0.11 -62.05
C ALA A 277 60.26 -1.31 -62.29
N ASP A 278 59.90 -2.49 -61.79
CA ASP A 278 60.67 -3.73 -61.97
C ASP A 278 60.57 -4.27 -63.40
N ASP A 279 59.44 -4.06 -64.08
CA ASP A 279 59.24 -4.49 -65.47
C ASP A 279 60.17 -3.72 -66.40
N ILE A 280 60.37 -2.43 -66.12
CA ILE A 280 61.31 -1.57 -66.86
C ILE A 280 62.75 -2.08 -66.72
N GLU A 281 63.16 -2.45 -65.50
CA GLU A 281 64.50 -2.98 -65.24
C GLU A 281 64.73 -4.34 -65.90
N LYS A 282 63.74 -5.23 -65.85
CA LYS A 282 63.80 -6.54 -66.50
C LYS A 282 63.92 -6.41 -68.01
N ALA A 283 63.06 -5.60 -68.64
CA ALA A 283 63.11 -5.35 -70.07
C ALA A 283 64.49 -4.80 -70.48
N PHE A 284 64.97 -3.78 -69.77
CA PHE A 284 66.28 -3.17 -70.02
C PHE A 284 67.42 -4.18 -69.90
N LYS A 285 67.50 -4.90 -68.76
CA LYS A 285 68.54 -5.90 -68.49
C LYS A 285 68.55 -6.98 -69.57
N ARG A 286 67.39 -7.47 -69.97
CA ARG A 286 67.28 -8.56 -70.96
C ARG A 286 67.63 -8.07 -72.37
N ALA A 287 67.25 -6.86 -72.75
CA ALA A 287 67.68 -6.27 -74.02
C ALA A 287 69.19 -6.05 -74.09
N GLU A 288 69.83 -5.62 -72.99
CA GLU A 288 71.30 -5.51 -72.88
C GLU A 288 72.00 -6.87 -73.04
N ILE A 289 71.42 -7.93 -72.46
CA ILE A 289 71.93 -9.29 -72.68
C ILE A 289 71.80 -9.68 -74.16
N MET A 290 70.65 -9.39 -74.77
CA MET A 290 70.39 -9.72 -76.17
C MET A 290 71.32 -8.96 -77.14
N LEU A 291 71.76 -7.74 -76.80
CA LEU A 291 72.74 -6.98 -77.59
C LEU A 291 74.09 -7.69 -77.80
N LYS A 292 74.44 -8.65 -76.94
CA LYS A 292 75.65 -9.47 -77.10
C LYS A 292 75.56 -10.40 -78.32
N TYR A 293 74.35 -10.72 -78.76
CA TYR A 293 74.06 -11.74 -79.78
C TYR A 293 73.38 -11.16 -81.02
N PHE A 294 72.58 -10.10 -80.85
CA PHE A 294 71.85 -9.46 -81.94
C PHE A 294 71.83 -7.94 -81.76
N GLN A 295 72.24 -7.21 -82.79
CA GLN A 295 72.18 -5.75 -82.82
C GLN A 295 71.40 -5.31 -84.07
N PRO A 296 70.41 -4.40 -83.93
CA PRO A 296 69.93 -3.76 -82.70
C PRO A 296 68.97 -4.61 -81.84
N SER A 297 69.03 -4.44 -80.51
CA SER A 297 68.11 -5.04 -79.54
C SER A 297 67.48 -3.97 -78.65
N LEU A 298 66.15 -4.00 -78.54
CA LEU A 298 65.33 -2.96 -77.90
C LEU A 298 64.59 -3.53 -76.68
N PRO A 299 64.66 -2.85 -75.51
CA PRO A 299 63.81 -3.18 -74.37
C PRO A 299 62.41 -2.56 -74.52
N MET A 300 61.39 -3.37 -74.25
CA MET A 300 60.00 -2.95 -74.30
C MET A 300 59.19 -3.51 -73.14
N VAL A 301 58.27 -2.69 -72.61
CA VAL A 301 57.20 -3.13 -71.71
C VAL A 301 55.85 -2.86 -72.37
N TYR A 302 55.04 -3.92 -72.49
CA TYR A 302 53.64 -3.80 -72.85
C TYR A 302 52.79 -3.70 -71.57
N SER A 303 51.91 -2.69 -71.50
CA SER A 303 51.06 -2.41 -70.36
C SER A 303 49.61 -2.22 -70.80
N GLU A 304 48.66 -3.04 -70.33
CA GLU A 304 47.26 -2.87 -70.72
C GLU A 304 46.68 -1.52 -70.21
N GLN A 305 46.99 -1.17 -68.96
CA GLN A 305 46.64 0.12 -68.34
C GLN A 305 47.77 1.15 -68.46
N ILE A 306 47.43 2.42 -68.26
CA ILE A 306 48.42 3.50 -68.20
C ILE A 306 49.25 3.33 -66.90
N PRO A 307 50.59 3.21 -67.01
CA PRO A 307 51.48 3.14 -65.86
C PRO A 307 51.44 4.43 -65.03
N GLU A 308 51.86 4.36 -63.78
CA GLU A 308 52.04 5.57 -62.96
C GLU A 308 53.14 6.47 -63.52
N GLU A 309 53.07 7.78 -63.24
CA GLU A 309 54.00 8.76 -63.79
C GLU A 309 55.47 8.47 -63.43
N VAL A 310 55.71 7.91 -62.24
CA VAL A 310 57.06 7.51 -61.80
C VAL A 310 57.65 6.42 -62.69
N VAL A 311 56.84 5.43 -63.10
CA VAL A 311 57.26 4.35 -64.01
C VAL A 311 57.57 4.91 -65.39
N LEU A 312 56.77 5.87 -65.86
CA LEU A 312 57.02 6.55 -67.15
C LEU A 312 58.32 7.34 -67.17
N ARG A 313 58.65 8.04 -66.08
CA ARG A 313 59.95 8.73 -65.95
C ARG A 313 61.10 7.74 -66.01
N LYS A 314 61.03 6.64 -65.26
CA LYS A 314 62.05 5.60 -65.27
C LYS A 314 62.25 4.97 -66.65
N ALA A 315 61.17 4.73 -67.39
CA ALA A 315 61.24 4.24 -68.76
C ALA A 315 61.94 5.23 -69.70
N LYS A 316 61.66 6.53 -69.56
CA LYS A 316 62.33 7.60 -70.31
C LYS A 316 63.83 7.69 -70.01
N ASP A 317 64.18 7.62 -68.72
CA ASP A 317 65.57 7.69 -68.29
C ASP A 317 66.37 6.47 -68.76
N SER A 318 65.74 5.29 -68.75
CA SER A 318 66.35 4.02 -69.16
C SER A 318 66.21 3.73 -70.67
N LYS A 319 65.57 4.62 -71.43
CA LYS A 319 65.21 4.43 -72.86
C LYS A 319 64.50 3.10 -73.11
N VAL A 320 63.55 2.73 -72.26
CA VAL A 320 62.70 1.54 -72.45
C VAL A 320 61.41 1.95 -73.12
N VAL A 321 61.02 1.24 -74.19
CA VAL A 321 59.75 1.49 -74.86
C VAL A 321 58.60 1.06 -73.96
N ILE A 322 57.57 1.91 -73.84
CA ILE A 322 56.29 1.48 -73.29
C ILE A 322 55.28 1.44 -74.44
N LEU A 323 54.50 0.36 -74.51
CA LEU A 323 53.33 0.29 -75.35
C LEU A 323 52.11 -0.01 -74.49
N THR A 324 51.02 0.72 -74.74
CA THR A 324 49.73 0.43 -74.13
C THR A 324 48.72 -0.03 -75.17
N LYS A 325 47.56 -0.54 -74.73
CA LYS A 325 46.45 -0.91 -75.63
C LYS A 325 46.05 0.22 -76.59
N ASN A 326 46.16 1.47 -76.13
CA ASN A 326 45.89 2.67 -76.92
C ASN A 326 47.10 3.18 -77.74
N LYS A 327 48.16 2.36 -77.83
CA LYS A 327 49.34 2.45 -78.72
C LYS A 327 50.18 3.74 -78.68
N ASN A 328 50.09 4.58 -77.64
CA ASN A 328 50.62 5.95 -77.69
C ASN A 328 51.45 6.39 -76.46
N LEU A 329 52.31 5.55 -75.91
CA LEU A 329 53.02 5.92 -74.68
C LEU A 329 54.54 5.68 -74.72
N TYR A 330 55.29 6.59 -75.34
CA TYR A 330 56.77 6.60 -75.34
C TYR A 330 57.43 5.41 -76.06
N TRP A 331 57.54 5.51 -77.38
CA TRP A 331 58.18 4.49 -78.21
C TRP A 331 59.11 5.05 -79.29
N GLU A 332 58.91 6.28 -79.77
CA GLU A 332 59.73 6.87 -80.86
C GLU A 332 61.19 7.10 -80.46
N GLU A 333 61.43 7.87 -79.40
CA GLU A 333 62.79 8.24 -78.96
C GLU A 333 63.65 7.01 -78.56
N PRO A 334 63.15 6.01 -77.80
CA PRO A 334 63.93 4.82 -77.51
C PRO A 334 64.29 4.02 -78.76
N ILE A 335 63.36 3.83 -79.69
CA ILE A 335 63.63 3.03 -80.90
C ILE A 335 64.78 3.66 -81.68
N GLU A 336 64.76 4.98 -81.87
CA GLU A 336 65.85 5.69 -82.54
C GLU A 336 67.18 5.57 -81.80
N TYR A 337 67.17 5.62 -80.46
CA TYR A 337 68.36 5.45 -79.65
C TYR A 337 68.98 4.04 -79.82
N TRP A 338 68.18 2.99 -79.69
CA TRP A 338 68.69 1.62 -79.74
C TRP A 338 69.04 1.15 -81.15
N GLU A 339 68.39 1.65 -82.20
CA GLU A 339 68.72 1.30 -83.60
C GLU A 339 70.09 1.82 -84.08
N ASN A 340 70.64 2.79 -83.35
CA ASN A 340 71.94 3.41 -83.62
C ASN A 340 73.03 2.93 -82.66
N ARG A 341 72.68 2.07 -81.70
CA ARG A 341 73.58 1.42 -80.76
C ARG A 341 73.89 0.00 -81.23
#